data_AF-A0A348Z419-F1
#
_entry.id   AF-A0A348Z419-F1
#
_cell.length_a   1.000
_cell.length_b   1.000
_cell.length_c   1.000
_cell.angle_alpha   90.00
_cell.angle_beta   90.00
_cell.angle_gamma   90.00
#
_symmetry.space_group_name_H-M   'P 1'
#
loop_
_entity.id
_entity.type
_entity.pdbx_description
1 polymer ?
#
loop_
_entity_poly.entity_id
_entity_poly.type
_entity_poly.pdbx_seq_one_letter_code
_entity_poly.pdbx_strand_id
1 'polypeptide(L)'
;VYVKDRRSLTNYVYTTEIYIDNVKTIIKAFLDTGNELREPATNLPVIIVERKFFKDLNLKNHSIYNIPYSVVSGCNGKLIGIRPDSVKININGNIKEESLILAFCDNKLSKHSDYNGLLPRGIIE
;
A
#
# COMPACT_ATOMS: atom_id res chain seq x y z
N VAL A 1 9.66 27.10 12.33
CA VAL A 1 9.54 26.66 10.92
C VAL A 1 9.00 25.22 10.90
N TYR A 2 7.68 25.02 11.00
CA TYR A 2 7.06 23.67 11.11
C TYR A 2 5.85 23.48 10.19
N VAL A 3 5.47 24.51 9.43
CA VAL A 3 4.22 24.53 8.63
C VAL A 3 4.47 24.22 7.15
N LYS A 4 5.72 24.33 6.65
CA LYS A 4 6.05 24.06 5.25
C LYS A 4 6.09 22.56 4.91
N ASP A 5 6.46 21.70 5.85
CA ASP A 5 6.64 20.26 5.61
C ASP A 5 5.33 19.51 5.35
N ARG A 6 4.28 19.82 6.12
CA ARG A 6 2.97 19.13 5.99
C ARG A 6 2.28 19.36 4.64
N ARG A 7 2.48 20.52 4.01
CA ARG A 7 1.88 20.83 2.70
C ARG A 7 2.51 20.01 1.56
N SER A 8 3.79 19.65 1.68
CA SER A 8 4.46 18.80 0.69
C SER A 8 4.04 17.34 0.83
N LEU A 9 3.83 16.84 2.05
CA LEU A 9 3.36 15.47 2.31
C LEU A 9 1.99 15.18 1.68
N THR A 10 1.04 16.11 1.75
CA THR A 10 -0.29 15.93 1.14
C THR A 10 -0.27 15.74 -0.37
N ASN A 11 0.75 16.27 -1.08
CA ASN A 11 0.85 16.12 -2.53
C ASN A 11 1.24 14.70 -2.96
N TYR A 12 1.78 13.90 -2.04
CA TYR A 12 2.22 12.53 -2.29
C TYR A 12 1.34 11.51 -1.57
N VAL A 13 0.21 11.92 -0.99
CA VAL A 13 -0.74 11.01 -0.35
C VAL A 13 -1.96 10.87 -1.26
N TYR A 14 -2.15 9.67 -1.78
CA TYR A 14 -3.25 9.32 -2.65
C TYR A 14 -4.33 8.55 -1.90
N THR A 15 -5.59 8.89 -2.16
CA THR A 15 -6.71 8.10 -1.64
C THR A 15 -6.83 6.85 -2.50
N THR A 16 -6.75 5.68 -1.87
CA THR A 16 -6.78 4.38 -2.54
C THR A 16 -7.96 3.58 -2.01
N GLU A 17 -8.82 3.13 -2.91
CA GLU A 17 -9.93 2.25 -2.64
C GLU A 17 -9.54 0.83 -3.05
N ILE A 18 -9.69 -0.10 -2.13
CA ILE A 18 -9.32 -1.51 -2.32
C ILE A 18 -10.60 -2.33 -2.16
N TYR A 19 -10.87 -3.17 -3.15
CA TYR A 19 -12.03 -4.05 -3.20
C TYR A 19 -11.54 -5.50 -3.03
N ILE A 20 -12.05 -6.17 -2.00
CA ILE A 20 -11.76 -7.58 -1.72
C ILE A 20 -13.03 -8.24 -1.18
N ASP A 21 -13.47 -9.35 -1.75
CA ASP A 21 -14.64 -10.11 -1.31
C ASP A 21 -15.92 -9.22 -1.23
N ASN A 22 -16.10 -8.33 -2.21
CA ASN A 22 -17.14 -7.27 -2.24
C ASN A 22 -17.08 -6.24 -1.09
N VAL A 23 -16.04 -6.28 -0.25
CA VAL A 23 -15.79 -5.26 0.78
C VAL A 23 -14.91 -4.17 0.20
N LYS A 24 -15.34 -2.92 0.37
CA LYS A 24 -14.57 -1.73 0.00
C LYS A 24 -13.84 -1.18 1.23
N THR A 25 -12.52 -1.10 1.16
CA THR A 25 -11.67 -0.45 2.17
C THR A 25 -10.98 0.76 1.56
N ILE A 26 -11.12 1.93 2.18
CA ILE A 26 -10.47 3.16 1.74
C ILE A 26 -9.28 3.46 2.65
N ILE A 27 -8.12 3.69 2.03
CA ILE A 27 -6.89 4.05 2.74
C ILE A 27 -6.25 5.30 2.13
N LYS A 28 -5.32 5.89 2.89
CA LYS A 28 -4.41 6.93 2.41
C LYS A 28 -3.04 6.31 2.21
N ALA A 29 -2.58 6.25 0.97
CA ALA A 29 -1.31 5.68 0.60
C ALA A 29 -0.30 6.77 0.23
N PHE A 30 0.87 6.77 0.85
CA PHE A 30 1.95 7.70 0.57
C PHE A 30 2.83 7.16 -0.56
N LEU A 31 3.18 8.00 -1.52
CA LEU A 31 4.09 7.67 -2.62
C LEU A 31 5.49 7.41 -2.08
N ASP A 32 5.89 6.14 -2.04
CA ASP A 32 7.25 5.75 -1.68
C ASP A 32 8.10 5.71 -2.95
N THR A 33 9.04 6.65 -3.06
CA THR A 33 10.00 6.74 -4.17
C THR A 33 11.25 5.90 -3.93
N GLY A 34 11.45 5.38 -2.71
CA GLY A 34 12.62 4.61 -2.31
C GLY A 34 12.43 3.09 -2.38
N ASN A 35 11.19 2.60 -2.30
CA ASN A 35 10.86 1.18 -2.47
C ASN A 35 10.05 0.93 -3.74
N GLU A 36 10.72 0.48 -4.79
CA GLU A 36 10.05 -0.13 -5.95
C GLU A 36 9.77 -1.61 -5.67
N LEU A 37 8.98 -1.87 -4.64
CA LEU A 37 8.66 -3.23 -4.26
C LEU A 37 7.78 -3.87 -5.34
N ARG A 38 8.31 -4.93 -5.95
CA ARG A 38 7.62 -5.76 -6.94
C ARG A 38 7.61 -7.21 -6.49
N GLU A 39 6.54 -7.91 -6.78
CA GLU A 39 6.47 -9.33 -6.53
C GLU A 39 7.27 -10.06 -7.63
N PRO A 40 8.27 -10.89 -7.28
CA PRO A 40 9.24 -11.43 -8.24
C PRO A 40 8.65 -12.36 -9.30
N ALA A 41 7.56 -13.08 -9.02
CA ALA A 41 6.98 -14.03 -9.98
C ALA A 41 6.04 -13.37 -11.00
N THR A 42 5.23 -12.41 -10.55
CA THR A 42 4.20 -11.73 -11.36
C THR A 42 4.65 -10.37 -11.87
N ASN A 43 5.76 -9.83 -11.34
CA ASN A 43 6.26 -8.48 -11.60
C ASN A 43 5.27 -7.36 -11.27
N LEU A 44 4.18 -7.68 -10.55
CA LEU A 44 3.18 -6.72 -10.14
C LEU A 44 3.74 -5.78 -9.06
N PRO A 45 3.37 -4.49 -9.07
CA PRO A 45 3.74 -3.59 -8.00
C PRO A 45 3.12 -4.05 -6.68
N VAL A 46 3.82 -3.82 -5.58
CA VAL A 46 3.36 -4.17 -4.24
C VAL A 46 3.03 -2.90 -3.48
N ILE A 47 1.76 -2.74 -3.08
CA ILE A 47 1.35 -1.69 -2.14
C ILE A 47 1.45 -2.27 -0.72
N ILE A 48 2.05 -1.53 0.21
CA ILE A 48 2.11 -1.95 1.62
C ILE A 48 1.00 -1.25 2.38
N VAL A 49 0.24 -1.95 3.20
CA VAL A 49 -0.86 -1.39 4.00
C VAL A 49 -0.82 -1.90 5.43
N GLU A 50 -1.34 -1.10 6.36
CA GLU A 50 -1.46 -1.55 7.74
C GLU A 50 -2.55 -2.62 7.87
N ARG A 51 -2.20 -3.80 8.41
CA ARG A 51 -3.12 -4.94 8.58
C ARG A 51 -4.39 -4.58 9.36
N LYS A 52 -4.31 -3.59 10.26
CA LYS A 52 -5.43 -3.18 11.11
C LYS A 52 -6.67 -2.71 10.34
N PHE A 53 -6.54 -2.30 9.08
CA PHE A 53 -7.66 -1.89 8.20
C PHE A 53 -8.31 -3.06 7.46
N PHE A 54 -7.73 -4.26 7.55
CA PHE A 54 -8.16 -5.47 6.85
C PHE A 54 -8.35 -6.64 7.82
N LYS A 55 -8.83 -6.37 9.04
CA LYS A 55 -9.01 -7.41 10.08
C LYS A 55 -10.09 -8.42 9.73
N ASP A 56 -11.11 -7.99 9.00
CA ASP A 56 -12.26 -8.84 8.61
C ASP A 56 -11.98 -9.65 7.33
N LEU A 57 -10.81 -9.45 6.72
CA LEU A 57 -10.41 -10.16 5.53
C LEU A 57 -10.04 -11.61 5.86
N ASN A 58 -10.69 -12.56 5.18
CA ASN A 58 -10.37 -13.97 5.33
C ASN A 58 -9.28 -14.40 4.33
N LEU A 59 -8.02 -14.36 4.77
CA LEU A 59 -6.85 -14.75 3.96
C LEU A 59 -6.89 -16.19 3.44
N LYS A 60 -7.72 -17.09 4.02
CA LYS A 60 -7.78 -18.50 3.61
C LYS A 60 -8.35 -18.72 2.21
N ASN A 61 -9.13 -17.77 1.70
CA ASN A 61 -9.77 -17.89 0.39
C ASN A 61 -8.93 -17.27 -0.74
N HIS A 62 -7.79 -16.66 -0.40
CA HIS A 62 -6.96 -15.89 -1.33
C HIS A 62 -5.58 -16.53 -1.51
N SER A 63 -5.01 -16.36 -2.70
CA SER A 63 -3.62 -16.72 -2.95
C SER A 63 -2.69 -15.82 -2.13
N ILE A 64 -1.88 -16.45 -1.28
CA ILE A 64 -0.94 -15.74 -0.41
C ILE A 64 0.41 -15.58 -1.13
N TYR A 65 0.87 -14.34 -1.21
CA TYR A 65 2.18 -13.96 -1.73
C TYR A 65 3.12 -13.66 -0.57
N ASN A 66 4.30 -14.29 -0.58
CA ASN A 66 5.34 -14.00 0.39
C ASN A 66 6.34 -13.02 -0.23
N ILE A 67 6.34 -11.79 0.28
CA ILE A 67 7.09 -10.70 -0.33
C ILE A 67 8.29 -10.40 0.58
N PRO A 68 9.52 -10.64 0.11
CA PRO A 68 10.70 -10.31 0.89
C PRO A 68 10.78 -8.80 1.04
N TYR A 69 10.82 -8.30 2.28
CA TYR A 69 10.89 -6.88 2.57
C TYR A 69 12.03 -6.61 3.55
N SER A 70 13.07 -5.94 3.06
CA SER A 70 14.19 -5.47 3.87
C SER A 70 13.99 -4.01 4.21
N VAL A 71 13.72 -3.70 5.47
CA VAL A 71 13.84 -2.30 5.91
C VAL A 71 15.31 -1.97 6.12
N VAL A 72 15.71 -0.78 5.69
CA VAL A 72 17.09 -0.26 5.81
C VAL A 72 17.56 -0.21 7.28
N SER A 73 16.64 -0.25 8.24
CA SER A 73 16.90 -0.32 9.68
C SER A 73 17.21 -1.73 10.22
N GLY A 74 17.53 -2.70 9.37
CA GLY A 74 18.10 -4.00 9.78
C GLY A 74 17.10 -5.06 10.23
N CYS A 75 15.79 -4.83 10.06
CA CYS A 75 14.78 -5.88 10.24
C CYS A 75 14.49 -6.54 8.88
N ASN A 76 14.99 -7.77 8.69
CA ASN A 76 14.62 -8.59 7.53
C ASN A 76 13.26 -9.23 7.82
N GLY A 77 12.20 -8.71 7.18
CA GLY A 77 10.84 -9.22 7.30
C GLY A 77 10.37 -9.93 6.03
N LYS A 78 9.35 -10.79 6.19
CA LYS A 78 8.50 -11.20 5.07
C LYS A 78 7.15 -10.53 5.24
N LEU A 79 6.68 -9.84 4.22
CA LEU A 79 5.31 -9.36 4.17
C LEU A 79 4.43 -10.44 3.56
N ILE A 80 3.27 -10.62 4.16
CA ILE A 80 2.20 -11.47 3.60
C ILE A 80 1.36 -10.55 2.73
N GLY A 81 1.20 -10.89 1.46
CA GLY A 81 0.32 -10.18 0.56
C GLY A 81 -0.74 -11.05 -0.08
N ILE A 82 -1.78 -10.40 -0.61
CA ILE A 82 -2.82 -11.02 -1.43
C ILE A 82 -3.03 -10.18 -2.69
N ARG A 83 -3.67 -10.77 -3.69
CA ARG A 83 -4.18 -10.01 -4.83
C ARG A 83 -5.63 -9.58 -4.54
N PRO A 84 -5.92 -8.28 -4.38
CA PRO A 84 -7.29 -7.79 -4.28
C PRO A 84 -8.04 -7.94 -5.62
N ASP A 85 -9.36 -7.86 -5.58
CA ASP A 85 -10.22 -7.95 -6.77
C ASP A 85 -10.01 -6.73 -7.69
N SER A 86 -9.94 -5.54 -7.07
CA SER A 86 -9.70 -4.27 -7.77
C SER A 86 -9.08 -3.25 -6.83
N VAL A 87 -8.22 -2.39 -7.36
CA VAL A 87 -7.66 -1.25 -6.63
C VAL A 87 -7.81 0.00 -7.46
N LYS A 88 -8.43 1.02 -6.87
CA LYS A 88 -8.71 2.31 -7.50
C LYS A 88 -7.97 3.41 -6.75
N ILE A 89 -7.15 4.16 -7.45
CA ILE A 89 -6.30 5.20 -6.88
C ILE A 89 -6.76 6.54 -7.44
N ASN A 90 -7.09 7.48 -6.57
CA ASN A 90 -7.45 8.83 -6.95
C ASN A 90 -6.19 9.70 -7.07
N ILE A 91 -5.83 10.01 -8.32
CA ILE A 91 -4.69 10.85 -8.70
C ILE A 91 -5.25 12.18 -9.21
N ASN A 92 -5.19 13.22 -8.37
CA ASN A 92 -5.63 14.58 -8.72
C ASN A 92 -7.05 14.65 -9.33
N GLY A 93 -7.98 13.82 -8.86
CA GLY A 93 -9.36 13.74 -9.34
C GLY A 93 -9.61 12.68 -10.42
N ASN A 94 -8.56 12.08 -10.99
CA ASN A 94 -8.69 10.95 -11.92
C ASN A 94 -8.58 9.63 -11.15
N ILE A 95 -9.50 8.70 -11.41
CA ILE A 95 -9.47 7.36 -10.82
C ILE A 95 -8.69 6.43 -11.77
N LYS A 96 -7.53 5.96 -11.33
CA LYS A 96 -6.74 4.93 -12.03
C LYS A 96 -7.00 3.59 -11.38
N GLU A 97 -7.36 2.58 -12.17
CA GLU A 97 -7.55 1.21 -11.69
C GLU A 97 -6.33 0.37 -12.08
N GLU A 98 -5.71 -0.30 -11.10
CA GLU A 98 -4.47 -1.05 -11.33
C GLU A 98 -4.48 -2.41 -10.64
N SER A 99 -3.87 -3.39 -11.31
CA SER A 99 -3.62 -4.70 -10.71
C SER A 99 -2.32 -4.67 -9.94
N LEU A 100 -2.39 -4.97 -8.64
CA LEU A 100 -1.24 -4.92 -7.75
C LEU A 100 -1.35 -5.98 -6.64
N ILE A 101 -0.29 -6.21 -5.89
CA ILE A 101 -0.30 -7.06 -4.70
C ILE A 101 -0.41 -6.20 -3.45
N LEU A 102 -1.40 -6.51 -2.61
CA LEU A 102 -1.64 -5.88 -1.33
C LEU A 102 -0.85 -6.58 -0.24
N ALA A 103 0.22 -5.96 0.26
CA ALA A 103 1.05 -6.48 1.33
C ALA A 103 0.67 -5.92 2.69
N PHE A 104 0.47 -6.79 3.68
CA PHE A 104 0.09 -6.40 5.03
C PHE A 104 1.32 -6.23 5.93
N CYS A 105 1.41 -5.05 6.55
CA CYS A 105 2.38 -4.75 7.59
C CYS A 105 1.66 -4.68 8.95
N ASP A 106 2.22 -5.35 9.96
CA ASP A 106 1.73 -5.29 11.34
C ASP A 106 2.20 -4.02 12.07
N ASN A 107 3.23 -3.35 11.54
CA ASN A 107 3.77 -2.11 12.10
C ASN A 107 3.04 -0.88 11.57
N LYS A 108 2.98 0.16 12.41
CA LYS A 108 2.44 1.46 12.03
C LYS A 108 3.39 2.14 11.03
N LEU A 109 2.88 2.55 9.87
CA LEU A 109 3.68 3.14 8.80
C LEU A 109 3.95 4.63 9.05
N SER A 110 2.96 5.37 9.57
CA SER A 110 3.13 6.78 9.93
C SER A 110 3.11 6.98 11.44
N LYS A 111 4.14 7.65 11.99
CA LYS A 111 4.18 8.03 13.42
C LYS A 111 2.95 8.86 13.81
N HIS A 112 2.50 9.77 12.94
CA HIS A 112 1.35 10.65 13.17
C HIS A 112 0.06 10.22 12.45
N SER A 113 0.01 9.00 11.89
CA SER A 113 -1.15 8.49 11.12
C SER A 113 -1.52 9.32 9.88
N ASP A 114 -0.57 10.05 9.29
CA ASP A 114 -0.81 10.86 8.09
C ASP A 114 -1.13 9.99 6.85
N TYR A 115 -0.60 8.76 6.84
CA TYR A 115 -0.84 7.74 5.84
C TYR A 115 -0.85 6.36 6.51
N ASN A 116 -1.52 5.40 5.86
CA ASN A 116 -1.69 4.03 6.35
C ASN A 116 -1.33 2.99 5.29
N GLY A 117 -0.76 3.44 4.16
CA GLY A 117 -0.18 2.59 3.14
C GLY A 117 0.98 3.28 2.43
N LEU A 118 1.77 2.49 1.72
CA LEU A 118 2.87 2.93 0.86
C LEU A 118 2.58 2.49 -0.56
N LEU A 119 2.53 3.45 -1.47
CA LEU A 119 2.27 3.27 -2.89
C LEU A 119 3.59 3.33 -3.67
N PRO A 120 3.97 2.28 -4.44
CA PRO A 120 5.15 2.34 -5.28
C PRO A 120 4.94 3.30 -6.46
N ARG A 121 5.99 4.05 -6.81
CA ARG A 121 5.97 5.07 -7.90
C ARG A 121 5.49 4.55 -9.26
N GLY A 122 5.77 3.29 -9.58
CA GLY A 122 5.38 2.68 -10.86
C GLY A 122 3.87 2.59 -11.11
N ILE A 123 3.03 2.95 -10.13
CA ILE A 123 1.57 3.05 -10.31
C ILE A 123 1.15 4.46 -10.74
N ILE A 124 1.91 5.49 -10.39
CA ILE A 124 1.57 6.90 -10.67
C ILE A 124 2.21 7.37 -12.00
N GLU A 125 3.34 6.79 -12.40
CA GLU A 125 4.00 7.05 -13.70
C GLU A 125 3.22 6.49 -14.91
#